data_AF-A0A418GMC6-F1
#
_entry.id   AF-A0A418GMC6-F1
#
_cell.length_a   1.000
_cell.length_b   1.000
_cell.length_c   1.000
_cell.angle_alpha   90.00
_cell.angle_beta   90.00
_cell.angle_gamma   90.00
#
_symmetry.space_group_name_H-M   'P 1'
#
loop_
_entity.id
_entity.type
_entity.pdbx_description
1 polymer ?
#
loop_
_entity_poly.entity_id
_entity_poly.type
_entity_poly.pdbx_seq_one_letter_code
_entity_poly.pdbx_strand_id
1 'polypeptide(L)'
;KVLERMAVQGVWSRERVKESREEPIWLAPRQMPQLAPLFSRMMLGKSKSDKIVTTLDAGLQRRLEELAQNWKGRLPPRSSLAMIVVDHTDMRVRGWVGSVDLNDDSRFGHVDMVNAIRSPGSVLKPFVYGLALDEGLIHPASLLQDVPRR
;
A
#
# COMPACT_ATOMS: atom_id res chain seq x y z
N LYS A 1 -18.43 35.15 -6.79
CA LYS A 1 -19.78 34.52 -6.76
C LYS A 1 -20.37 34.40 -5.35
N VAL A 2 -19.73 33.73 -4.38
CA VAL A 2 -20.29 33.61 -3.01
C VAL A 2 -20.32 34.95 -2.27
N LEU A 3 -19.18 35.66 -2.20
CA LEU A 3 -19.09 36.97 -1.53
C LEU A 3 -20.11 37.99 -2.08
N GLU A 4 -20.31 37.99 -3.39
CA GLU A 4 -21.26 38.88 -4.08
C GLU A 4 -22.72 38.56 -3.72
N ARG A 5 -23.07 37.29 -3.52
CA ARG A 5 -24.38 36.88 -3.01
C ARG A 5 -24.58 37.31 -1.55
N MET A 6 -23.53 37.28 -0.73
CA MET A 6 -23.59 37.75 0.67
C MET A 6 -23.86 39.25 0.75
N ALA A 7 -23.35 40.05 -0.20
CA ALA A 7 -23.70 41.46 -0.33
C ALA A 7 -25.16 41.68 -0.78
N VAL A 8 -25.62 40.93 -1.78
CA VAL A 8 -27.01 41.04 -2.29
C VAL A 8 -28.04 40.66 -1.23
N GLN A 9 -27.72 39.65 -0.40
CA GLN A 9 -28.58 39.19 0.69
C GLN A 9 -28.46 40.04 1.97
N GLY A 10 -27.64 41.11 1.96
CA GLY A 10 -27.46 41.99 3.12
C GLY A 10 -26.72 41.36 4.30
N VAL A 11 -26.11 40.18 4.11
CA VAL A 11 -25.35 39.49 5.16
C VAL A 11 -24.08 40.26 5.45
N TRP A 12 -23.34 40.68 4.42
CA TRP A 12 -22.12 41.49 4.52
C TRP A 12 -22.26 42.80 3.74
N SER A 13 -21.59 43.86 4.20
CA SER A 13 -21.55 45.14 3.46
C SER A 13 -20.77 45.00 2.15
N ARG A 14 -21.08 45.87 1.18
CA ARG A 14 -20.35 45.90 -0.10
C ARG A 14 -18.88 46.24 0.08
N GLU A 15 -18.54 47.09 1.04
CA GLU A 15 -17.14 47.41 1.37
C GLU A 15 -16.39 46.19 1.87
N ARG A 16 -16.97 45.44 2.81
CA ARG A 16 -16.38 44.19 3.32
C ARG A 16 -16.17 43.16 2.22
N VAL A 17 -17.12 43.05 1.29
CA VAL A 17 -16.99 42.14 0.13
C VAL A 17 -15.90 42.60 -0.83
N LYS A 18 -15.69 43.90 -1.00
CA LYS A 18 -14.60 44.43 -1.84
C LYS A 18 -13.24 44.12 -1.21
N GLU A 19 -13.08 44.41 0.08
CA GLU A 19 -11.86 44.14 0.84
C GLU A 19 -11.50 42.64 0.81
N SER A 20 -12.46 41.75 1.11
CA SER A 20 -12.22 40.30 1.09
C SER A 20 -11.96 39.72 -0.31
N ARG A 21 -12.21 40.47 -1.41
CA ARG A 21 -11.82 40.04 -2.76
C ARG A 21 -10.37 40.41 -3.10
N GLU A 22 -9.84 41.42 -2.44
CA GLU A 22 -8.46 41.90 -2.63
C GLU A 22 -7.48 41.11 -1.75
N GLU A 23 -7.97 40.41 -0.73
CA GLU A 23 -7.17 39.55 0.15
C GLU A 23 -6.67 38.29 -0.58
N PRO A 24 -5.34 38.08 -0.71
CA PRO A 24 -4.79 36.88 -1.33
C PRO A 24 -4.96 35.67 -0.40
N ILE A 25 -5.73 34.67 -0.85
CA ILE A 25 -5.93 33.44 -0.08
C ILE A 25 -4.78 32.47 -0.35
N TRP A 26 -3.96 32.24 0.67
CA TRP A 26 -2.99 31.14 0.66
C TRP A 26 -3.66 29.84 1.07
N LEU A 27 -4.18 29.09 0.09
CA LEU A 27 -4.57 27.70 0.29
C LEU A 27 -3.35 26.81 0.05
N ALA A 28 -2.77 26.28 1.12
CA ALA A 28 -1.82 25.18 0.99
C ALA A 28 -2.53 24.05 0.22
N PRO A 29 -1.88 23.43 -0.79
CA PRO A 29 -2.47 22.33 -1.53
C PRO A 29 -2.85 21.24 -0.53
N ARG A 30 -4.09 20.73 -0.63
CA ARG A 30 -4.50 19.55 0.15
C ARG A 30 -3.59 18.39 -0.24
N GLN A 31 -2.62 18.09 0.60
CA GLN A 31 -1.88 16.84 0.51
C GLN A 31 -2.81 15.73 1.00
N MET A 32 -3.47 15.07 0.06
CA MET A 32 -4.09 13.78 0.36
C MET A 32 -2.98 12.73 0.30
N PRO A 33 -2.53 12.15 1.42
CA PRO A 33 -1.57 11.07 1.38
C PRO A 33 -2.21 9.90 0.59
N GLN A 34 -1.60 9.56 -0.55
CA GLN A 34 -2.03 8.40 -1.33
C GLN A 34 -1.43 7.14 -0.69
N LEU A 35 -2.10 6.64 0.35
CA LEU A 35 -1.76 5.35 0.93
C LEU A 35 -2.30 4.21 0.07
N ALA A 36 -1.52 3.14 -0.03
CA ALA A 36 -1.82 1.91 -0.75
C ALA A 36 -2.37 2.14 -2.17
N PRO A 37 -1.69 2.89 -3.05
CA PRO A 37 -2.24 3.27 -4.36
C PRO A 37 -2.50 2.08 -5.27
N LEU A 38 -1.62 1.08 -5.26
CA LEU A 38 -1.78 -0.15 -6.04
C LEU A 38 -2.96 -1.01 -5.55
N PHE A 39 -3.10 -1.13 -4.22
CA PHE A 39 -4.25 -1.82 -3.62
C PHE A 39 -5.56 -1.09 -3.93
N SER A 40 -5.57 0.23 -3.80
CA SER A 40 -6.74 1.07 -4.10
C SER A 40 -7.17 0.90 -5.56
N ARG A 41 -6.22 0.92 -6.50
CA ARG A 41 -6.47 0.65 -7.92
C ARG A 41 -7.02 -0.76 -8.15
N MET A 42 -6.48 -1.78 -7.48
CA MET A 42 -7.01 -3.14 -7.55
C MET A 42 -8.46 -3.20 -7.04
N MET A 43 -8.76 -2.55 -5.93
CA MET A 43 -10.11 -2.56 -5.34
C MET A 43 -11.14 -1.84 -6.20
N LEU A 44 -10.76 -0.71 -6.84
CA LEU A 44 -11.60 -0.03 -7.83
C LEU A 44 -11.91 -0.91 -9.05
N GLY A 45 -11.01 -1.83 -9.43
CA GLY A 45 -11.28 -2.82 -10.46
C GLY A 45 -12.24 -3.94 -10.02
N LYS A 46 -12.36 -4.19 -8.72
CA LYS A 46 -13.17 -5.28 -8.14
C LYS A 46 -14.57 -4.85 -7.71
N SER A 47 -14.80 -3.56 -7.45
CA SER A 47 -16.09 -3.05 -6.99
C SER A 47 -16.46 -1.75 -7.69
N LYS A 48 -17.75 -1.61 -8.03
CA LYS A 48 -18.34 -0.37 -8.55
C LYS A 48 -19.00 0.50 -7.47
N SER A 49 -18.86 0.13 -6.19
CA SER A 49 -19.44 0.88 -5.08
C SER A 49 -18.76 2.24 -4.91
N ASP A 50 -19.55 3.26 -4.57
CA ASP A 50 -19.04 4.62 -4.31
C ASP A 50 -18.11 4.68 -3.08
N LYS A 51 -18.28 3.72 -2.15
CA LYS A 51 -17.43 3.57 -0.96
C LYS A 51 -16.98 2.13 -0.81
N ILE A 52 -15.67 1.92 -0.84
CA ILE A 52 -15.04 0.63 -0.58
C ILE A 52 -14.39 0.70 0.81
N VAL A 53 -14.92 -0.08 1.76
CA VAL A 53 -14.30 -0.25 3.07
C VAL A 53 -13.35 -1.43 3.00
N THR A 54 -12.10 -1.21 3.42
CA THR A 54 -11.04 -2.22 3.37
C THR A 54 -10.59 -2.57 4.79
N THR A 55 -9.74 -3.58 4.92
CA THR A 55 -9.18 -4.01 6.21
C THR A 55 -7.81 -3.40 6.51
N LEU A 56 -7.32 -2.52 5.63
CA LEU A 56 -6.00 -1.90 5.79
C LEU A 56 -5.97 -1.01 7.02
N ASP A 57 -4.93 -1.17 7.81
CA ASP A 57 -4.61 -0.25 8.90
C ASP A 57 -3.77 0.91 8.35
N ALA A 58 -4.31 2.13 8.40
CA ALA A 58 -3.66 3.30 7.82
C ALA A 58 -2.34 3.67 8.52
N GLY A 59 -2.19 3.35 9.80
CA GLY A 59 -0.96 3.59 10.56
C GLY A 59 0.16 2.64 10.13
N LEU A 60 -0.16 1.35 10.08
CA LEU A 60 0.72 0.29 9.59
C LEU A 60 1.10 0.52 8.13
N GLN A 61 0.12 0.83 7.27
CA GLN A 61 0.35 1.07 5.85
C GLN A 61 1.39 2.16 5.62
N ARG A 62 1.26 3.29 6.32
CA ARG A 62 2.22 4.40 6.22
C ARG A 62 3.64 3.97 6.61
N ARG A 63 3.78 3.21 7.70
CA ARG A 63 5.09 2.70 8.16
C ARG A 63 5.71 1.73 7.16
N LEU A 64 4.90 0.89 6.52
CA LEU A 64 5.36 -0.03 5.48
C LEU A 64 5.83 0.74 4.23
N GLU A 65 5.12 1.77 3.81
CA GLU A 65 5.53 2.61 2.68
C GLU A 65 6.81 3.40 2.99
N GLU A 66 6.93 3.97 4.19
CA GLU A 66 8.16 4.60 4.67
C GLU A 66 9.34 3.62 4.67
N LEU A 67 9.13 2.39 5.14
CA LEU A 67 10.14 1.33 5.11
C LEU A 67 10.57 1.03 3.67
N ALA A 68 9.62 0.87 2.74
CA ALA A 68 9.93 0.62 1.34
C ALA A 68 10.77 1.74 0.72
N GLN A 69 10.37 3.00 0.97
CA GLN A 69 11.10 4.18 0.48
C GLN A 69 12.52 4.27 1.06
N ASN A 70 12.69 4.00 2.36
CA ASN A 70 14.00 3.97 3.00
C ASN A 70 14.92 2.89 2.41
N TRP A 71 14.35 1.80 1.90
CA TRP A 71 15.09 0.73 1.23
C TRP A 71 15.37 0.98 -0.25
N LYS A 72 14.69 1.94 -0.88
CA LYS A 72 14.81 2.25 -2.32
C LYS A 72 16.27 2.37 -2.79
N GLY A 73 17.08 3.11 -2.05
CA GLY A 73 18.49 3.36 -2.39
C GLY A 73 19.41 2.13 -2.26
N ARG A 74 18.97 1.09 -1.54
CA ARG A 74 19.74 -0.15 -1.34
C ARG A 74 19.41 -1.21 -2.39
N LEU A 75 18.31 -1.04 -3.12
CA LEU A 75 17.87 -2.00 -4.12
C LEU A 75 18.64 -1.81 -5.43
N PRO A 76 19.09 -2.91 -6.07
CA PRO A 76 19.73 -2.84 -7.38
C PRO A 76 18.87 -2.09 -8.39
N PRO A 77 19.45 -1.48 -9.45
CA PRO A 77 18.67 -0.84 -10.51
C PRO A 77 17.59 -1.76 -11.06
N ARG A 78 16.43 -1.19 -11.44
CA ARG A 78 15.28 -1.92 -12.01
C ARG A 78 14.70 -3.03 -11.11
N SER A 79 15.02 -3.00 -9.82
CA SER A 79 14.41 -3.89 -8.82
C SER A 79 13.26 -3.21 -8.12
N SER A 80 12.24 -4.00 -7.77
CA SER A 80 11.08 -3.60 -6.97
C SER A 80 11.04 -4.39 -5.66
N LEU A 81 10.05 -4.11 -4.82
CA LEU A 81 9.82 -4.70 -3.50
C LEU A 81 8.31 -4.86 -3.33
N ALA A 82 7.88 -5.95 -2.72
CA ALA A 82 6.51 -6.11 -2.22
C ALA A 82 6.52 -6.47 -0.74
N MET A 83 5.51 -5.99 -0.02
CA MET A 83 5.21 -6.39 1.35
C MET A 83 3.70 -6.55 1.51
N ILE A 84 3.30 -7.64 2.14
CA ILE A 84 1.92 -7.89 2.55
C ILE A 84 1.92 -8.24 4.03
N VAL A 85 1.00 -7.66 4.80
CA VAL A 85 0.79 -8.00 6.21
C VAL A 85 -0.61 -8.53 6.37
N VAL A 86 -0.71 -9.75 6.90
CA VAL A 86 -1.97 -10.45 7.12
C VAL A 86 -2.08 -10.76 8.61
N ASP A 87 -3.24 -10.47 9.18
CA ASP A 87 -3.56 -10.89 10.55
C ASP A 87 -3.84 -12.40 10.54
N HIS A 88 -3.02 -13.17 11.26
CA HIS A 88 -3.12 -14.62 11.26
C HIS A 88 -4.37 -15.17 11.97
N THR A 89 -5.07 -14.35 12.75
CA THR A 89 -6.25 -14.78 13.51
C THR A 89 -7.52 -14.81 12.68
N ASP A 90 -7.68 -13.85 11.77
CA ASP A 90 -8.87 -13.68 10.94
C ASP A 90 -8.56 -13.55 9.43
N MET A 91 -7.29 -13.70 9.06
CA MET A 91 -6.75 -13.61 7.70
C MET A 91 -7.03 -12.29 6.99
N ARG A 92 -7.34 -11.22 7.74
CA ARG A 92 -7.52 -9.88 7.17
C ARG A 92 -6.19 -9.28 6.73
N VAL A 93 -6.16 -8.71 5.53
CA VAL A 93 -5.01 -7.95 5.04
C VAL A 93 -4.96 -6.61 5.76
N ARG A 94 -3.88 -6.35 6.50
CA ARG A 94 -3.70 -5.12 7.29
C ARG A 94 -2.75 -4.13 6.62
N GLY A 95 -1.88 -4.57 5.71
CA GLY A 95 -0.95 -3.73 4.96
C GLY A 95 -0.63 -4.31 3.59
N TRP A 96 -0.44 -3.42 2.60
CA TRP A 96 -0.21 -3.77 1.20
C TRP A 96 0.73 -2.78 0.52
N VAL A 97 1.96 -3.20 0.22
CA VAL A 97 2.93 -2.44 -0.57
C VAL A 97 3.28 -3.26 -1.79
N GLY A 98 2.79 -2.84 -2.95
CA GLY A 98 3.00 -3.53 -4.23
C GLY A 98 4.28 -3.14 -4.96
N SER A 99 4.88 -2.00 -4.61
CA SER A 99 6.11 -1.51 -5.21
C SER A 99 6.82 -0.56 -4.24
N VAL A 100 8.09 -0.29 -4.50
CA VAL A 100 8.91 0.63 -3.68
C VAL A 100 8.41 2.07 -3.77
N ASP A 101 8.16 2.51 -5.00
CA ASP A 101 7.77 3.87 -5.35
C ASP A 101 6.88 3.81 -6.59
N LEU A 102 5.66 4.32 -6.46
CA LEU A 102 4.70 4.35 -7.57
C LEU A 102 5.17 5.24 -8.71
N ASN A 103 5.98 6.26 -8.43
CA ASN A 103 6.38 7.28 -9.40
C ASN A 103 7.71 6.95 -10.11
N ASP A 104 8.30 5.77 -9.85
CA ASP A 104 9.57 5.35 -10.44
C ASP A 104 9.36 4.35 -11.58
N ASP A 105 9.19 4.89 -12.80
CA ASP A 105 9.00 4.09 -14.02
C ASP A 105 10.21 3.19 -14.33
N SER A 106 11.42 3.61 -13.94
CA SER A 106 12.64 2.83 -14.18
C SER A 106 12.65 1.50 -13.42
N ARG A 107 11.84 1.41 -12.34
CA ARG A 107 11.67 0.23 -11.49
C ARG A 107 10.32 -0.45 -11.68
N PHE A 108 9.55 -0.04 -12.69
CA PHE A 108 8.20 -0.52 -12.93
C PHE A 108 7.28 -0.29 -11.71
N GLY A 109 7.33 0.93 -11.14
CA GLY A 109 6.58 1.31 -9.93
C GLY A 109 5.07 1.05 -9.97
N HIS A 110 4.50 0.96 -11.16
CA HIS A 110 3.09 0.63 -11.38
C HIS A 110 2.77 -0.87 -11.33
N VAL A 111 3.76 -1.75 -11.31
CA VAL A 111 3.54 -3.20 -11.21
C VAL A 111 3.33 -3.57 -9.75
N ASP A 112 2.19 -4.21 -9.47
CA ASP A 112 1.89 -4.73 -8.15
C ASP A 112 2.58 -6.08 -7.92
N MET A 113 3.75 -6.03 -7.30
CA MET A 113 4.58 -7.20 -7.02
C MET A 113 3.95 -8.14 -5.99
N VAL A 114 2.95 -7.71 -5.21
CA VAL A 114 2.21 -8.63 -4.30
C VAL A 114 1.40 -9.65 -5.11
N ASN A 115 0.88 -9.25 -6.27
CA ASN A 115 0.13 -10.14 -7.17
C ASN A 115 1.01 -10.81 -8.25
N ALA A 116 2.31 -10.50 -8.30
CA ALA A 116 3.19 -11.03 -9.32
C ALA A 116 3.59 -12.49 -9.05
N ILE A 117 3.39 -13.37 -10.02
CA ILE A 117 3.79 -14.78 -9.91
C ILE A 117 5.32 -14.91 -9.96
N ARG A 118 5.88 -15.58 -8.95
CA ARG A 118 7.32 -15.83 -8.79
C ARG A 118 7.55 -17.21 -8.16
N SER A 119 8.72 -17.79 -8.42
CA SER A 119 9.14 -18.99 -7.70
C SER A 119 9.38 -18.63 -6.22
N PRO A 120 8.79 -19.36 -5.25
CA PRO A 120 9.02 -19.11 -3.83
C PRO A 120 10.43 -19.54 -3.37
N GLY A 121 11.13 -20.36 -4.17
CA GLY A 121 12.43 -20.92 -3.80
C GLY A 121 12.38 -21.66 -2.46
N SER A 122 13.39 -21.44 -1.62
CA SER A 122 13.50 -22.07 -0.29
C SER A 122 12.34 -21.72 0.66
N VAL A 123 11.54 -20.68 0.38
CA VAL A 123 10.35 -20.33 1.19
C VAL A 123 9.27 -21.41 1.11
N LEU A 124 9.33 -22.31 0.12
CA LEU A 124 8.45 -23.48 0.04
C LEU A 124 8.77 -24.55 1.08
N LYS A 125 10.02 -24.61 1.57
CA LYS A 125 10.49 -25.71 2.42
C LYS A 125 9.61 -25.91 3.66
N PRO A 126 9.27 -24.90 4.48
CA PRO A 126 8.44 -25.11 5.67
C PRO A 126 7.12 -25.86 5.39
N PHE A 127 6.49 -25.66 4.23
CA PHE A 127 5.27 -26.38 3.85
C PHE A 127 5.53 -27.87 3.57
N VAL A 128 6.62 -28.19 2.87
CA VAL A 128 7.03 -29.58 2.61
C VAL A 128 7.38 -30.30 3.90
N TYR A 129 8.11 -29.64 4.81
CA TYR A 129 8.43 -30.21 6.11
C TYR A 129 7.18 -30.33 6.98
N GLY A 130 6.27 -29.36 6.93
CA GLY A 130 4.98 -29.41 7.62
C GLY A 130 4.14 -30.61 7.18
N LEU A 131 4.05 -30.88 5.88
CA LEU A 131 3.36 -32.06 5.36
C LEU A 131 4.01 -33.37 5.86
N ALA A 132 5.34 -33.46 5.83
CA ALA A 132 6.04 -34.64 6.32
C ALA A 132 5.87 -34.86 7.84
N LEU A 133 5.77 -33.77 8.62
CA LEU A 133 5.44 -33.83 10.05
C LEU A 133 3.99 -34.29 10.28
N ASP A 134 3.04 -33.78 9.48
CA ASP A 134 1.61 -34.12 9.54
C ASP A 134 1.37 -35.60 9.20
N GLU A 135 2.09 -36.12 8.23
CA GLU A 135 2.09 -37.55 7.86
C GLU A 135 2.89 -38.44 8.83
N GLY A 136 3.57 -37.86 9.82
CA GLY A 136 4.40 -38.60 10.78
C GLY A 136 5.66 -39.23 10.18
N LEU A 137 6.06 -38.81 8.97
CA LEU A 137 7.27 -39.29 8.28
C LEU A 137 8.56 -38.82 8.98
N ILE A 138 8.49 -37.63 9.57
CA ILE A 138 9.59 -37.02 10.34
C ILE A 138 9.04 -36.44 11.65
N HIS A 139 9.96 -36.14 12.57
CA HIS A 139 9.75 -35.34 13.76
C HIS A 139 10.90 -34.31 13.86
N PRO A 140 10.83 -33.30 14.77
CA PRO A 140 11.84 -32.23 14.83
C PRO A 140 13.29 -32.66 15.04
N ALA A 141 13.52 -33.89 15.52
CA ALA A 141 14.84 -34.47 15.75
C ALA A 141 15.21 -35.59 14.76
N SER A 142 14.42 -35.78 13.71
CA SER A 142 14.73 -36.75 12.66
C SER A 142 16.02 -36.37 11.93
N LEU A 143 16.89 -37.36 11.72
CA LEU A 143 18.10 -37.20 10.93
C LEU A 143 17.76 -37.35 9.43
N LEU A 144 18.02 -36.29 8.67
CA LEU A 144 17.80 -36.26 7.22
C LEU A 144 19.15 -36.38 6.49
N GLN A 145 19.19 -37.20 5.45
CA GLN A 145 20.39 -37.35 4.62
C GLN A 145 20.56 -36.14 3.70
N ASP A 146 21.64 -35.39 3.89
CA ASP A 146 22.12 -34.35 2.97
C ASP A 146 23.26 -34.90 2.11
N VAL A 147 22.88 -35.72 1.13
CA VAL A 147 23.82 -36.35 0.19
C VAL A 147 23.58 -35.84 -1.23
N PRO A 148 24.64 -35.66 -2.05
CA PRO A 148 24.50 -35.26 -3.43
C PRO A 148 23.59 -36.24 -4.19
N ARG A 149 22.59 -35.69 -4.89
CA ARG A 149 21.73 -36.48 -5.79
C ARG A 149 22.27 -36.35 -7.22
N ARG A 150 22.50 -37.49 -7.88
CA ARG A 150 22.86 -37.57 -9.30
C ARG A 150 21.63 -37.44 -10.20
#